data_AF-A0A3D0NI49-F1
#
_entry.id   AF-A0A3D0NI49-F1
#
_cell.length_a   1.000
_cell.length_b   1.000
_cell.length_c   1.000
_cell.angle_alpha   90.00
_cell.angle_beta   90.00
_cell.angle_gamma   90.00
#
_symmetry.space_group_name_H-M   'P 1'
#
loop_
_entity.id
_entity.type
_entity.pdbx_description
1 polymer ?
#
loop_
_entity_poly.entity_id
_entity_poly.type
_entity_poly.pdbx_seq_one_letter_code
_entity_poly.pdbx_strand_id
1 'polypeptide(L)'
;MPHFLSQNWLLDRRHLLRGLGVSLALPLLDCMKPLFAENTKRPRRSVFIYLPNGVNTYEYQMPTAGADYQMSKPLQALSKHRDVITPISGMYHPRGLGHHHNCSSIWLTGAKIGQAERNSISVDQLMATVTAPQTRFPSIELSNQGHSLSYNTDGIRLPAQANPGVVFRELFEEPQGGVDKQRRGLQRRGSILDAVIDEAAALDRQLGKADKGRLEQYLTSVREVELRT
;
A
#
# COMPACT_ATOMS: atom_id res chain seq x y z
N MET A 1 33.76 0.39 -27.32
CA MET A 1 33.64 -1.02 -27.75
C MET A 1 32.64 -1.71 -26.83
N PRO A 2 31.56 -2.32 -27.33
CA PRO A 2 30.61 -3.02 -26.47
C PRO A 2 31.27 -4.29 -25.91
N HIS A 3 31.36 -4.41 -24.60
CA HIS A 3 31.75 -5.65 -23.92
C HIS A 3 30.60 -6.66 -24.08
N PHE A 4 30.73 -7.59 -25.04
CA PHE A 4 29.88 -8.76 -25.09
C PHE A 4 30.26 -9.70 -23.94
N LEU A 5 29.39 -9.82 -22.94
CA LEU A 5 29.47 -10.87 -21.92
C LEU A 5 28.79 -12.12 -22.47
N SER A 6 29.56 -13.05 -23.06
CA SER A 6 29.03 -14.35 -23.50
C SER A 6 29.22 -15.40 -22.41
N GLN A 7 28.13 -16.10 -22.05
CA GLN A 7 28.14 -17.16 -21.04
C GLN A 7 28.56 -18.51 -21.64
N ASN A 8 29.81 -18.63 -22.08
CA ASN A 8 30.32 -19.84 -22.74
C ASN A 8 30.53 -21.03 -21.79
N TRP A 9 30.24 -20.87 -20.49
CA TRP A 9 30.52 -21.86 -19.44
C TRP A 9 29.26 -22.53 -18.86
N LEU A 10 28.08 -22.24 -19.40
CA LEU A 10 26.85 -22.93 -18.98
C LEU A 10 26.91 -24.39 -19.46
N LEU A 11 27.15 -25.30 -18.54
CA LEU A 11 27.15 -26.74 -18.81
C LEU A 11 25.71 -27.18 -19.11
N ASP A 12 25.49 -27.69 -20.33
CA ASP A 12 24.22 -28.31 -20.70
C ASP A 12 23.93 -29.53 -19.81
N ARG A 13 22.66 -29.81 -19.52
CA ARG A 13 22.18 -30.97 -18.76
C ARG A 13 22.79 -32.28 -19.25
N ARG A 14 23.06 -32.39 -20.55
CA ARG A 14 23.70 -33.55 -21.17
C ARG A 14 25.18 -33.71 -20.79
N HIS A 15 25.91 -32.62 -20.56
CA HIS A 15 27.29 -32.67 -20.06
C HIS A 15 27.34 -33.10 -18.59
N LEU A 16 26.40 -32.61 -17.77
CA LEU A 16 26.26 -33.03 -16.38
C LEU A 16 26.00 -34.55 -16.26
N LEU A 17 25.05 -35.06 -17.06
CA LEU A 17 24.68 -36.48 -17.04
C LEU A 17 25.79 -37.42 -17.56
N ARG A 18 26.66 -36.94 -18.46
CA ARG A 18 27.81 -37.70 -18.96
C ARG A 18 28.96 -37.79 -17.94
N GLY A 19 29.04 -36.88 -16.95
CA GLY A 19 30.09 -36.83 -15.93
C GLY A 19 29.79 -37.61 -14.64
N LEU A 20 28.57 -38.12 -14.48
CA LEU A 20 28.05 -38.74 -13.25
C LEU A 20 28.75 -40.05 -12.82
N GLY A 21 29.67 -40.58 -13.62
CA GLY A 21 30.43 -41.80 -13.30
C GLY A 21 31.78 -41.60 -12.60
N VAL A 22 32.34 -40.38 -12.60
CA VAL A 22 33.70 -40.11 -12.05
C VAL A 22 33.76 -38.79 -11.25
N SER A 23 32.65 -38.09 -11.05
CA SER A 23 32.65 -36.77 -10.41
C SER A 23 32.71 -36.83 -8.88
N LEU A 24 33.77 -36.28 -8.30
CA LEU A 24 33.74 -35.72 -6.93
C LEU A 24 32.73 -34.57 -6.90
N ALA A 25 31.83 -34.56 -5.92
CA ALA A 25 30.85 -33.49 -5.74
C ALA A 25 31.57 -32.16 -5.44
N LEU A 26 31.75 -31.33 -6.47
CA LEU A 26 32.19 -29.95 -6.28
C LEU A 26 31.02 -29.13 -5.72
N PRO A 27 31.27 -28.25 -4.72
CA PRO A 27 30.30 -27.25 -4.31
C PRO A 27 29.91 -26.37 -5.51
N LEU A 28 28.66 -25.92 -5.55
CA LEU A 28 28.19 -24.99 -6.57
C LEU A 28 28.99 -23.69 -6.48
N LEU A 29 29.84 -23.44 -7.49
CA LEU A 29 30.68 -22.24 -7.56
C LEU A 29 29.83 -21.05 -8.06
N ASP A 30 30.07 -19.85 -7.52
CA ASP A 30 29.29 -18.64 -7.84
C ASP A 30 29.31 -18.27 -9.34
N CYS A 31 30.34 -18.67 -10.08
CA CYS A 31 30.43 -18.48 -11.54
C CYS A 31 29.40 -19.28 -12.35
N MET A 32 28.71 -20.24 -11.73
CA MET A 32 27.68 -21.08 -12.35
C MET A 32 26.26 -20.52 -12.14
N LYS A 33 26.11 -19.40 -11.43
CA LYS A 33 24.82 -18.68 -11.30
C LYS A 33 24.57 -17.85 -12.56
N PRO A 34 23.43 -18.02 -13.27
CA PRO A 34 23.11 -17.19 -14.43
C PRO A 34 23.06 -15.70 -14.03
N LEU A 35 23.62 -14.82 -14.87
CA LEU A 35 23.74 -13.38 -14.60
C LEU A 35 22.39 -12.67 -14.32
N PHE A 36 21.28 -13.28 -14.75
CA PHE A 36 19.91 -12.77 -14.57
C PHE A 36 19.06 -13.62 -13.61
N ALA A 37 19.64 -14.62 -12.94
CA ALA A 37 18.95 -15.40 -11.90
C ALA A 37 18.97 -14.67 -10.55
N GLU A 38 18.88 -13.35 -10.55
CA GLU A 38 18.64 -12.60 -9.34
C GLU A 38 17.17 -12.81 -8.96
N ASN A 39 16.96 -13.66 -7.96
CA ASN A 39 15.66 -13.92 -7.37
C ASN A 39 15.26 -12.70 -6.53
N THR A 40 15.08 -11.56 -7.19
CA THR A 40 14.64 -10.32 -6.56
C THR A 40 13.23 -10.59 -6.03
N LYS A 41 13.12 -10.72 -4.71
CA LYS A 41 11.84 -10.92 -4.03
C LYS A 41 10.95 -9.76 -4.42
N ARG A 42 9.95 -10.03 -5.26
CA ARG A 42 8.98 -9.00 -5.66
C ARG A 42 8.27 -8.50 -4.40
N PRO A 43 8.19 -7.17 -4.19
CA PRO A 43 7.53 -6.63 -3.01
C PRO A 43 6.06 -7.08 -2.99
N ARG A 44 5.62 -7.57 -1.83
CA ARG A 44 4.22 -7.89 -1.61
C ARG A 44 3.42 -6.59 -1.54
N ARG A 45 2.24 -6.57 -2.13
CA ARG A 45 1.33 -5.42 -2.16
C ARG A 45 0.01 -5.81 -1.51
N SER A 46 -0.65 -4.83 -0.92
CA SER A 46 -1.94 -5.00 -0.26
C SER A 46 -2.92 -4.00 -0.83
N VAL A 47 -4.19 -4.40 -0.92
CA VAL A 47 -5.28 -3.56 -1.39
C VAL A 47 -6.39 -3.63 -0.36
N PHE A 48 -6.87 -2.46 0.06
CA PHE A 48 -7.95 -2.33 1.02
C PHE A 48 -9.19 -1.80 0.29
N ILE A 49 -10.26 -2.59 0.26
CA ILE A 49 -11.52 -2.25 -0.40
C ILE A 49 -12.60 -2.19 0.67
N TYR A 50 -13.18 -1.01 0.86
CA TYR A 50 -14.30 -0.81 1.77
C TYR A 50 -15.62 -0.88 1.00
N LEU A 51 -16.52 -1.74 1.45
CA LEU A 51 -17.88 -1.81 0.96
C LEU A 51 -18.79 -1.13 2.01
N PRO A 52 -19.34 0.07 1.72
CA PRO A 52 -20.09 0.86 2.69
C PRO A 52 -21.52 0.31 2.89
N ASN A 53 -22.40 1.16 3.43
CA ASN A 53 -23.82 0.87 3.63
C ASN A 53 -24.49 0.30 2.37
N GLY A 54 -25.53 -0.53 2.55
CA GLY A 54 -26.26 -1.19 1.47
C GLY A 54 -25.97 -2.69 1.33
N VAL A 55 -25.21 -3.26 2.27
CA VAL A 55 -24.91 -4.70 2.33
C VAL A 55 -25.79 -5.37 3.38
N ASN A 56 -26.37 -6.52 3.04
CA ASN A 56 -27.00 -7.38 4.04
C ASN A 56 -25.91 -8.06 4.88
N THR A 57 -25.66 -7.52 6.07
CA THR A 57 -24.58 -8.00 6.96
C THR A 57 -24.81 -9.43 7.45
N TYR A 58 -26.06 -9.85 7.65
CA TYR A 58 -26.39 -11.23 8.05
C TYR A 58 -26.03 -12.23 6.94
N GLU A 59 -26.33 -11.91 5.68
CA GLU A 59 -25.95 -12.77 4.54
C GLU A 59 -24.45 -12.71 4.22
N TYR A 60 -23.73 -11.68 4.65
CA TYR A 60 -22.29 -11.54 4.40
C TYR A 60 -21.43 -12.37 5.35
N GLN A 61 -21.91 -12.60 6.57
CA GLN A 61 -21.20 -13.39 7.58
C GLN A 61 -20.96 -14.82 7.11
N MET A 62 -19.79 -15.35 7.47
CA MET A 62 -19.45 -16.74 7.18
C MET A 62 -20.25 -17.67 8.10
N PRO A 63 -21.04 -18.62 7.55
CA PRO A 63 -21.92 -19.48 8.35
C PRO A 63 -21.13 -20.55 9.12
N THR A 64 -19.97 -20.96 8.62
CA THR A 64 -19.12 -21.99 9.21
C THR A 64 -17.67 -21.54 9.26
N ALA A 65 -16.99 -21.90 10.35
CA ALA A 65 -15.55 -21.68 10.53
C ALA A 65 -14.75 -22.96 10.18
N GLY A 66 -13.44 -22.82 9.99
CA GLY A 66 -12.52 -23.93 9.73
C GLY A 66 -12.10 -24.06 8.27
N ALA A 67 -11.25 -25.04 7.98
CA ALA A 67 -10.67 -25.26 6.64
C ALA A 67 -11.74 -25.55 5.58
N ASP A 68 -12.88 -26.11 5.98
CA ASP A 68 -14.03 -26.47 5.14
C ASP A 68 -15.17 -25.44 5.20
N TYR A 69 -14.84 -24.18 5.50
CA TYR A 69 -15.80 -23.08 5.49
C TYR A 69 -16.61 -23.03 4.17
N GLN A 70 -17.88 -22.63 4.27
CA GLN A 70 -18.74 -22.39 3.12
C GLN A 70 -18.80 -20.89 2.82
N MET A 71 -18.63 -20.51 1.56
CA MET A 71 -18.78 -19.11 1.15
C MET A 71 -20.20 -18.63 1.45
N SER A 72 -20.30 -17.43 2.03
CA SER A 72 -21.58 -16.75 2.20
C SER A 72 -22.16 -16.38 0.82
N LYS A 73 -23.47 -16.16 0.74
CA LYS A 73 -24.18 -15.96 -0.54
C LYS A 73 -23.55 -14.86 -1.41
N PRO A 74 -23.19 -13.67 -0.87
CA PRO A 74 -22.51 -12.62 -1.64
C PRO A 74 -21.10 -13.01 -2.11
N LEU A 75 -20.42 -13.91 -1.39
CA LEU A 75 -19.06 -14.36 -1.69
C LEU A 75 -19.01 -15.60 -2.60
N GLN A 76 -20.16 -16.16 -3.02
CA GLN A 76 -20.21 -17.33 -3.89
C GLN A 76 -19.44 -17.15 -5.20
N ALA A 77 -19.42 -15.94 -5.77
CA ALA A 77 -18.66 -15.63 -6.98
C ALA A 77 -17.14 -15.85 -6.83
N LEU A 78 -16.63 -15.85 -5.58
CA LEU A 78 -15.23 -16.07 -5.24
C LEU A 78 -14.91 -17.55 -4.98
N SER A 79 -15.88 -18.46 -5.06
CA SER A 79 -15.67 -19.89 -4.73
C SER A 79 -14.55 -20.54 -5.56
N LYS A 80 -14.38 -20.12 -6.81
CA LYS A 80 -13.29 -20.58 -7.69
C LYS A 80 -11.88 -20.16 -7.24
N HIS A 81 -11.78 -19.26 -6.28
CA HIS A 81 -10.53 -18.72 -5.73
C HIS A 81 -10.30 -19.13 -4.28
N ARG A 82 -10.99 -20.18 -3.80
CA ARG A 82 -10.94 -20.64 -2.41
C ARG A 82 -9.52 -20.89 -1.91
N ASP A 83 -8.64 -21.41 -2.76
CA ASP A 83 -7.26 -21.77 -2.38
C ASP A 83 -6.36 -20.55 -2.09
N VAL A 84 -6.82 -19.34 -2.43
CA VAL A 84 -6.05 -18.09 -2.27
C VAL A 84 -6.79 -17.04 -1.45
N ILE A 85 -7.90 -17.42 -0.80
CA ILE A 85 -8.73 -16.52 0.01
C ILE A 85 -8.87 -17.11 1.41
N THR A 86 -8.76 -16.26 2.42
CA THR A 86 -9.09 -16.62 3.81
C THR A 86 -10.11 -15.62 4.34
N PRO A 87 -11.41 -15.97 4.36
CA PRO A 87 -12.43 -15.09 4.93
C PRO A 87 -12.26 -14.97 6.44
N ILE A 88 -12.37 -13.75 6.95
CA ILE A 88 -12.42 -13.46 8.38
C ILE A 88 -13.78 -12.85 8.68
N SER A 89 -14.57 -13.52 9.51
CA SER A 89 -15.93 -13.11 9.89
C SER A 89 -16.00 -12.73 11.36
N GLY A 90 -16.96 -11.88 11.73
CA GLY A 90 -17.19 -11.47 13.12
C GLY A 90 -16.27 -10.35 13.64
N MET A 91 -15.45 -9.74 12.78
CA MET A 91 -14.69 -8.55 13.16
C MET A 91 -15.60 -7.32 13.18
N TYR A 92 -15.45 -6.50 14.22
CA TYR A 92 -16.12 -5.22 14.33
C TYR A 92 -15.25 -4.23 15.10
N HIS A 93 -15.54 -2.93 14.95
CA HIS A 93 -14.90 -1.86 15.71
C HIS A 93 -15.76 -1.52 16.93
N PRO A 94 -15.35 -1.85 18.17
CA PRO A 94 -16.16 -1.59 19.36
C PRO A 94 -16.48 -0.10 19.54
N ARG A 95 -15.55 0.78 19.15
CA ARG A 95 -15.69 2.25 19.21
C ARG A 95 -16.52 2.86 18.07
N GLY A 96 -17.00 2.03 17.14
CA GLY A 96 -17.88 2.41 16.04
C GLY A 96 -19.34 1.96 16.21
N LEU A 97 -19.66 1.26 17.31
CA LEU A 97 -21.03 0.79 17.56
C LEU A 97 -22.01 1.97 17.72
N GLY A 98 -23.18 1.85 17.10
CA GLY A 98 -24.19 2.92 17.09
C GLY A 98 -23.96 4.01 16.04
N HIS A 99 -22.89 3.92 15.24
CA HIS A 99 -22.62 4.80 14.12
C HIS A 99 -22.93 4.13 12.77
N HIS A 100 -23.28 4.93 11.76
CA HIS A 100 -23.76 4.42 10.46
C HIS A 100 -23.02 5.04 9.26
N HIS A 101 -23.04 6.38 9.14
CA HIS A 101 -22.55 7.06 7.93
C HIS A 101 -21.05 7.40 7.96
N ASN A 102 -20.45 7.40 9.14
CA ASN A 102 -19.06 7.79 9.37
C ASN A 102 -18.14 6.60 9.70
N CYS A 103 -18.62 5.36 9.65
CA CYS A 103 -17.81 4.18 9.95
C CYS A 103 -16.63 3.97 8.98
N SER A 104 -16.71 4.51 7.76
CA SER A 104 -15.58 4.51 6.82
C SER A 104 -14.35 5.26 7.36
N SER A 105 -14.55 6.26 8.22
CA SER A 105 -13.46 7.06 8.81
C SER A 105 -12.61 6.28 9.80
N ILE A 106 -13.11 5.17 10.35
CA ILE A 106 -12.40 4.36 11.34
C ILE A 106 -12.08 2.95 10.85
N TRP A 107 -12.44 2.61 9.60
CA TRP A 107 -12.38 1.23 9.14
C TRP A 107 -10.95 0.64 9.19
N LEU A 108 -9.95 1.44 8.82
CA LEU A 108 -8.53 1.03 8.84
C LEU A 108 -7.78 1.44 10.11
N THR A 109 -8.41 2.17 11.04
CA THR A 109 -7.73 2.74 12.24
C THR A 109 -8.29 2.18 13.55
N GLY A 110 -9.57 1.76 13.56
CA GLY A 110 -10.31 1.38 14.75
C GLY A 110 -10.47 2.52 15.77
N ALA A 111 -10.25 3.78 15.36
CA ALA A 111 -10.34 4.96 16.21
C ALA A 111 -11.76 5.21 16.75
N LYS A 112 -11.89 6.15 17.69
CA LYS A 112 -13.19 6.58 18.19
C LYS A 112 -13.80 7.60 17.25
N ILE A 113 -15.08 7.47 16.97
CA ILE A 113 -15.84 8.44 16.20
C ILE A 113 -16.30 9.57 17.14
N GLY A 114 -16.03 10.82 16.77
CA GLY A 114 -16.52 11.99 17.48
C GLY A 114 -15.92 13.28 16.92
N GLN A 115 -16.63 14.41 17.07
CA GLN A 115 -16.14 15.70 16.54
C GLN A 115 -14.85 16.18 17.22
N ALA A 116 -14.66 15.85 18.50
CA ALA A 116 -13.46 16.18 19.26
C ALA A 116 -12.42 15.05 19.26
N GLU A 117 -12.71 13.92 18.62
CA GLU A 117 -11.85 12.74 18.64
C GLU A 117 -10.89 12.80 17.45
N ARG A 118 -9.59 12.69 17.74
CA ARG A 118 -8.55 12.59 16.71
C ARG A 118 -8.45 11.15 16.24
N ASN A 119 -8.24 10.96 14.95
CA ASN A 119 -7.98 9.64 14.39
C ASN A 119 -6.55 9.17 14.73
N SER A 120 -6.16 7.99 14.26
CA SER A 120 -4.82 7.45 14.40
C SER A 120 -4.30 6.93 13.06
N ILE A 121 -3.05 6.47 13.03
CA ILE A 121 -2.49 5.78 11.87
C ILE A 121 -3.39 4.65 11.41
N SER A 122 -3.61 4.57 10.10
CA SER A 122 -4.34 3.46 9.48
C SER A 122 -3.41 2.30 9.15
N VAL A 123 -3.95 1.08 9.11
CA VAL A 123 -3.16 -0.15 8.90
C VAL A 123 -2.40 -0.14 7.56
N ASP A 124 -2.96 0.45 6.51
CA ASP A 124 -2.30 0.60 5.22
C ASP A 124 -1.07 1.52 5.32
N GLN A 125 -1.17 2.62 6.08
CA GLN A 125 -0.04 3.53 6.31
C GLN A 125 1.01 2.90 7.22
N LEU A 126 0.58 2.14 8.24
CA LEU A 126 1.50 1.37 9.06
C LEU A 126 2.27 0.35 8.21
N MET A 127 1.60 -0.35 7.29
CA MET A 127 2.25 -1.26 6.34
C MET A 127 3.20 -0.53 5.40
N ALA A 128 2.82 0.67 4.92
CA ALA A 128 3.65 1.49 4.05
C ALA A 128 5.00 1.84 4.69
N THR A 129 5.08 2.02 6.02
CA THR A 129 6.37 2.25 6.72
C THR A 129 7.40 1.14 6.48
N VAL A 130 6.94 -0.09 6.22
CA VAL A 130 7.79 -1.26 5.97
C VAL A 130 7.98 -1.50 4.47
N THR A 131 6.94 -1.34 3.66
CA THR A 131 6.98 -1.69 2.23
C THR A 131 7.49 -0.57 1.33
N ALA A 132 7.40 0.70 1.76
CA ALA A 132 7.75 1.88 0.95
C ALA A 132 9.16 1.84 0.34
N PRO A 133 10.22 1.38 1.03
CA PRO A 133 11.56 1.31 0.43
C PRO A 133 11.64 0.36 -0.77
N GLN A 134 10.71 -0.60 -0.86
CA GLN A 134 10.71 -1.66 -1.86
C GLN A 134 9.75 -1.38 -3.03
N THR A 135 8.83 -0.42 -2.90
CA THR A 135 7.83 -0.08 -3.90
C THR A 135 8.17 1.24 -4.61
N ARG A 136 7.55 1.49 -5.77
CA ARG A 136 7.67 2.80 -6.46
C ARG A 136 6.85 3.87 -5.72
N PHE A 137 5.65 3.50 -5.30
CA PHE A 137 4.75 4.31 -4.49
C PHE A 137 4.61 3.67 -3.11
N PRO A 138 4.85 4.41 -2.01
CA PRO A 138 4.62 3.95 -0.64
C PRO A 138 3.18 3.52 -0.39
N SER A 139 2.23 4.33 -0.86
CA SER A 139 0.79 4.11 -0.82
C SER A 139 0.14 4.86 -2.00
N ILE A 140 -1.06 4.43 -2.40
CA ILE A 140 -1.91 5.12 -3.37
C ILE A 140 -3.34 5.08 -2.85
N GLU A 141 -3.84 6.23 -2.45
CA GLU A 141 -5.20 6.40 -1.94
C GLU A 141 -6.16 6.64 -3.11
N LEU A 142 -7.11 5.73 -3.27
CA LEU A 142 -8.11 5.77 -4.34
C LEU A 142 -9.50 6.02 -3.76
N SER A 143 -10.31 6.81 -4.46
CA SER A 143 -11.70 7.03 -4.06
C SER A 143 -12.60 7.25 -5.26
N ASN A 144 -13.81 6.72 -5.23
CA ASN A 144 -14.88 7.09 -6.17
C ASN A 144 -15.85 8.14 -5.60
N GLN A 145 -15.69 8.51 -4.32
CA GLN A 145 -16.56 9.45 -3.60
C GLN A 145 -15.79 10.65 -3.01
N GLY A 146 -14.52 10.82 -3.39
CA GLY A 146 -13.70 11.97 -3.01
C GLY A 146 -13.08 11.93 -1.60
N HIS A 147 -13.23 10.83 -0.86
CA HIS A 147 -12.64 10.66 0.47
C HIS A 147 -11.80 9.38 0.55
N SER A 148 -10.59 9.49 1.13
CA SER A 148 -9.74 8.34 1.45
C SER A 148 -10.19 7.61 2.72
N LEU A 149 -9.79 6.35 2.82
CA LEU A 149 -9.87 5.52 4.02
C LEU A 149 -8.61 5.65 4.89
N SER A 150 -7.55 6.25 4.36
CA SER A 150 -6.21 6.25 4.93
C SER A 150 -5.94 7.48 5.81
N TYR A 151 -5.21 7.26 6.89
CA TYR A 151 -4.85 8.25 7.91
C TYR A 151 -3.38 8.12 8.29
N ASN A 152 -2.67 9.25 8.34
CA ASN A 152 -1.26 9.26 8.75
C ASN A 152 -1.10 9.06 10.28
N THR A 153 0.15 9.05 10.76
CA THR A 153 0.51 8.97 12.19
C THR A 153 -0.21 9.98 13.07
N ASP A 154 -0.45 11.16 12.50
CA ASP A 154 -1.14 12.27 13.13
C ASP A 154 -2.67 12.17 13.07
N GLY A 155 -3.24 11.07 12.56
CA GLY A 155 -4.68 10.94 12.46
C GLY A 155 -5.32 11.93 11.47
N ILE A 156 -4.51 12.51 10.57
CA ILE A 156 -4.96 13.37 9.48
C ILE A 156 -5.29 12.47 8.28
N ARG A 157 -6.49 12.65 7.72
CA ARG A 157 -6.93 11.89 6.56
C ARG A 157 -6.06 12.25 5.35
N LEU A 158 -5.59 11.25 4.63
CA LEU A 158 -4.86 11.45 3.39
C LEU A 158 -5.84 11.79 2.24
N PRO A 159 -5.42 12.63 1.29
CA PRO A 159 -6.20 12.89 0.09
C PRO A 159 -6.25 11.65 -0.79
N ALA A 160 -7.35 11.45 -1.50
CA ALA A 160 -7.50 10.35 -2.46
C ALA A 160 -7.55 10.87 -3.89
N GLN A 161 -6.98 10.10 -4.82
CA GLN A 161 -7.13 10.33 -6.24
C GLN A 161 -8.45 9.73 -6.72
N ALA A 162 -9.32 10.58 -7.28
CA ALA A 162 -10.62 10.19 -7.81
C ALA A 162 -10.64 9.99 -9.33
N ASN A 163 -9.63 10.49 -10.05
CA ASN A 163 -9.54 10.36 -11.49
C ASN A 163 -8.77 9.08 -11.88
N PRO A 164 -9.43 8.06 -12.45
CA PRO A 164 -8.77 6.81 -12.82
C PRO A 164 -7.71 7.01 -13.91
N GLY A 165 -7.88 8.01 -14.77
CA GLY A 165 -6.90 8.36 -15.79
C GLY A 165 -5.59 8.84 -15.17
N VAL A 166 -5.63 9.65 -14.11
CA VAL A 166 -4.42 10.08 -13.40
C VAL A 166 -3.70 8.88 -12.79
N VAL A 167 -4.45 8.02 -12.08
CA VAL A 167 -3.92 6.80 -11.45
C VAL A 167 -3.30 5.86 -12.48
N PHE A 168 -3.97 5.68 -13.62
CA PHE A 168 -3.47 4.82 -14.69
C PHE A 168 -2.14 5.33 -15.25
N ARG A 169 -2.04 6.64 -15.50
CA ARG A 169 -0.78 7.25 -15.96
C ARG A 169 0.35 7.06 -14.94
N GLU A 170 0.09 7.34 -13.67
CA GLU A 170 1.08 7.13 -12.60
C GLU A 170 1.52 5.67 -12.46
N LEU A 171 0.60 4.73 -12.63
CA LEU A 171 0.87 3.31 -12.48
C LEU A 171 1.52 2.66 -13.70
N PHE A 172 1.13 3.04 -14.91
CA PHE A 172 1.44 2.27 -16.12
C PHE A 172 2.20 3.06 -17.18
N GLU A 173 2.15 4.39 -17.18
CA GLU A 173 2.96 5.17 -18.11
C GLU A 173 4.42 5.25 -17.62
N GLU A 174 5.33 5.32 -18.59
CA GLU A 174 6.74 5.45 -18.28
C GLU A 174 7.02 6.89 -17.81
N PRO A 175 7.55 7.08 -16.59
CA PRO A 175 7.83 8.41 -16.08
C PRO A 175 8.89 9.09 -16.91
N GLN A 176 8.66 10.36 -17.27
CA GLN A 176 9.65 11.13 -18.03
C GLN A 176 10.99 11.22 -17.27
N GLY A 177 12.02 10.57 -17.80
CA GLY A 177 13.34 10.47 -17.19
C GLY A 177 13.56 9.27 -16.26
N GLY A 178 12.68 8.27 -16.31
CA GLY A 178 12.87 6.96 -15.67
C GLY A 178 12.38 6.85 -14.22
N VAL A 179 12.23 5.60 -13.75
CA VAL A 179 11.64 5.27 -12.44
C VAL A 179 12.45 5.85 -11.27
N ASP A 180 13.77 5.91 -11.38
CA ASP A 180 14.64 6.44 -10.32
C ASP A 180 14.51 7.95 -10.14
N LYS A 181 14.32 8.71 -11.23
CA LYS A 181 14.09 10.16 -11.17
C LYS A 181 12.75 10.46 -10.52
N GLN A 182 11.70 9.70 -10.86
CA GLN A 182 10.39 9.84 -10.24
C GLN A 182 10.42 9.45 -8.76
N ARG A 183 11.08 8.34 -8.39
CA ARG A 183 11.25 7.92 -6.99
C ARG A 183 11.94 8.99 -6.15
N ARG A 184 13.03 9.58 -6.67
CA ARG A 184 13.69 10.74 -6.02
C ARG A 184 12.75 11.93 -5.89
N GLY A 185 11.92 12.20 -6.90
CA GLY A 185 10.90 13.25 -6.85
C GLY A 185 9.86 13.02 -5.75
N LEU A 186 9.33 11.81 -5.64
CA LEU A 186 8.36 11.44 -4.60
C LEU A 186 8.95 11.54 -3.19
N GLN A 187 10.18 11.06 -3.00
CA GLN A 187 10.90 11.18 -1.72
C GLN A 187 11.16 12.63 -1.34
N ARG A 188 11.53 13.47 -2.32
CA ARG A 188 11.77 14.90 -2.10
C ARG A 188 10.49 15.65 -1.76
N ARG A 189 9.37 15.34 -2.42
CA ARG A 189 8.04 15.89 -2.08
C ARG A 189 7.65 15.54 -0.64
N GLY A 190 7.83 14.29 -0.21
CA GLY A 190 7.59 13.88 1.18
C GLY A 190 8.42 14.69 2.18
N SER A 191 9.73 14.80 1.95
CA SER A 191 10.63 15.55 2.84
C SER A 191 10.36 17.05 2.92
N ILE A 192 9.94 17.69 1.82
CA ILE A 192 9.55 19.11 1.82
C ILE A 192 8.26 19.28 2.64
N LEU A 193 7.32 18.37 2.47
CA LEU A 193 6.05 18.41 3.18
C LEU A 193 6.24 18.21 4.69
N ASP A 194 7.13 17.31 5.08
CA ASP A 194 7.50 17.09 6.48
C ASP A 194 8.18 18.33 7.08
N ALA A 195 9.11 18.96 6.35
CA ALA A 195 9.77 20.20 6.80
C ALA A 195 8.78 21.36 6.96
N VAL A 196 7.84 21.52 6.04
CA VAL A 196 6.78 22.55 6.12
C VAL A 196 5.82 22.26 7.28
N ILE A 197 5.52 20.99 7.57
CA ILE A 197 4.72 20.58 8.72
C ILE A 197 5.44 20.90 10.04
N ASP A 198 6.74 20.64 10.13
CA ASP A 198 7.53 20.91 11.34
C ASP A 198 7.61 22.42 11.64
N GLU A 199 7.85 23.25 10.62
CA GLU A 199 7.81 24.70 10.75
C GLU A 199 6.41 25.21 11.11
N ALA A 200 5.38 24.64 10.51
CA ALA A 200 4.01 25.00 10.82
C ALA A 200 3.59 24.58 12.24
N ALA A 201 4.07 23.45 12.75
CA ALA A 201 3.87 23.02 14.13
C ALA A 201 4.64 23.88 15.15
N ALA A 202 5.77 24.47 14.74
CA ALA A 202 6.47 25.48 15.54
C ALA A 202 5.68 26.80 15.59
N LEU A 203 5.10 27.21 14.45
CA LEU A 203 4.26 28.41 14.35
C LEU A 203 2.92 28.26 15.09
N ASP A 204 2.27 27.10 15.01
CA ASP A 204 1.03 26.81 15.73
C ASP A 204 1.18 26.95 17.26
N ARG A 205 2.37 26.65 17.80
CA ARG A 205 2.68 26.84 19.23
C ARG A 205 2.75 28.31 19.63
N GLN A 206 2.92 29.24 18.69
CA GLN A 206 3.03 30.67 18.94
C GLN A 206 1.72 31.43 18.63
N LEU A 207 0.74 30.78 17.97
CA LEU A 207 -0.51 31.41 17.55
C LEU A 207 -1.63 31.31 18.60
N GLY A 208 -2.47 32.34 18.65
CA GLY A 208 -3.70 32.37 19.46
C GLY A 208 -4.81 31.49 18.87
N LYS A 209 -5.78 31.08 19.70
CA LYS A 209 -6.86 30.13 19.34
C LYS A 209 -7.61 30.45 18.03
N ALA A 210 -7.78 31.72 17.68
CA ALA A 210 -8.49 32.14 16.47
C ALA A 210 -7.68 31.89 15.18
N ASP A 211 -6.35 31.97 15.25
CA ASP A 211 -5.47 31.89 14.08
C ASP A 211 -4.99 30.47 13.80
N LYS A 212 -5.03 29.58 14.81
CA LYS A 212 -4.75 28.14 14.63
C LYS A 212 -5.62 27.49 13.56
N GLY A 213 -6.93 27.76 13.60
CA GLY A 213 -7.86 27.21 12.61
C GLY A 213 -7.57 27.70 11.18
N ARG A 214 -7.11 28.94 11.02
CA ARG A 214 -6.72 29.49 9.70
C ARG A 214 -5.41 28.89 9.19
N LEU A 215 -4.43 28.71 10.08
CA LEU A 215 -3.17 28.06 9.73
C LEU A 215 -3.41 26.62 9.27
N GLU A 216 -4.24 25.87 10.00
CA GLU A 216 -4.60 24.50 9.66
C GLU A 216 -5.29 24.41 8.27
N GLN A 217 -6.21 25.34 7.99
CA GLN A 217 -6.89 25.45 6.70
C GLN A 217 -5.93 25.83 5.56
N TYR A 218 -4.96 26.71 5.83
CA TYR A 218 -3.91 27.10 4.89
C TYR A 218 -2.96 25.95 4.56
N LEU A 219 -2.43 25.24 5.56
CA LEU A 219 -1.55 24.08 5.36
C LEU A 219 -2.25 22.96 4.58
N THR A 220 -3.53 22.75 4.86
CA THR A 220 -4.36 21.80 4.10
C THR A 220 -4.44 22.22 2.63
N SER A 221 -4.66 23.51 2.37
CA SER A 221 -4.75 24.05 1.00
C SER A 221 -3.42 23.98 0.24
N VAL A 222 -2.29 24.28 0.91
CA VAL A 222 -0.94 24.17 0.33
C VAL A 222 -0.63 22.71 -0.01
N ARG A 223 -0.97 21.77 0.87
CA ARG A 223 -0.83 20.33 0.65
C ARG A 223 -1.64 19.86 -0.56
N GLU A 224 -2.86 20.37 -0.73
CA GLU A 224 -3.72 20.05 -1.88
C GLU A 224 -3.18 20.57 -3.22
N VAL A 225 -2.53 21.74 -3.22
CA VAL A 225 -1.95 22.34 -4.44
C VAL A 225 -0.67 21.60 -4.86
N GLU A 226 0.21 21.26 -3.91
CA GLU A 226 1.44 20.51 -4.18
C GLU A 226 1.20 19.07 -4.66
N LEU A 227 0.10 18.42 -4.24
CA LEU A 227 -0.28 17.09 -4.74
C LEU A 227 -0.86 17.11 -6.17
N ARG A 228 -1.31 18.28 -6.64
CA ARG A 228 -1.88 18.47 -7.99
C ARG A 228 -0.86 18.98 -9.01
N THR A 229 0.32 19.41 -8.56
CA THR A 229 1.44 19.90 -9.39
C THR A 229 2.59 18.88 -9.40
#